data_AF-A0A1N7J3U3-F1
#
_entry.id   AF-A0A1N7J3U3-F1
#
_cell.length_a   1.000
_cell.length_b   1.000
_cell.length_c   1.000
_cell.angle_alpha   90.00
_cell.angle_beta   90.00
_cell.angle_gamma   90.00
#
_symmetry.space_group_name_H-M   'P 1'
#
loop_
_entity.id
_entity.type
_entity.pdbx_description
1 polymer ?
#
loop_
_entity_poly.entity_id
_entity_poly.type
_entity_poly.pdbx_seq_one_letter_code
_entity_poly.pdbx_strand_id
1 'polypeptide(L)'
;MAGKKGKKPFFKRVWFWIVLVVVIMIGGSLGSEETAEDAEDSTESEQVSSEEIGDSEANTEESEKKSNDEEENVNASEQSDEAEESMTTSQKNAVAEAENYLEFSAFSKQGLIDQLSSDYGSGYPQEDAEFAVSQLEVDWNEQAVDSAESYLDMSAFSEQGLKQQLTSEAGEQFTEEQAQYAIDQLDFGNNGESENASSGDSNGSGESMSMSQKNAVEEAESYLEFSAFSKQGLIDQLSSDAGSGYPQEDAEFAVNQLDVDWKEQAVKDAENYLETMSFSRDRLIQQLSSDSGSGFTREQAEYAVNEVGL
;
A
#
# COMPACT_ATOMS: atom_id res chain seq x y z
N MET A 1 -45.24 14.85 -2.94
CA MET A 1 -44.11 15.30 -3.77
C MET A 1 -42.88 14.52 -3.31
N ALA A 2 -42.35 13.64 -4.15
CA ALA A 2 -41.18 12.83 -3.82
C ALA A 2 -39.90 13.65 -4.06
N GLY A 3 -39.13 13.90 -3.01
CA GLY A 3 -37.85 14.60 -3.08
C GLY A 3 -36.79 13.72 -3.73
N LYS A 4 -36.29 14.14 -4.89
CA LYS A 4 -35.21 13.48 -5.61
C LYS A 4 -33.90 13.75 -4.86
N LYS A 5 -33.39 12.76 -4.11
CA LYS A 5 -32.08 12.87 -3.45
C LYS A 5 -30.97 12.86 -4.51
N GLY A 6 -30.19 13.95 -4.58
CA GLY A 6 -29.03 14.05 -5.46
C GLY A 6 -27.97 13.02 -5.07
N LYS A 7 -27.39 12.33 -6.07
CA LYS A 7 -26.26 11.43 -5.85
C LYS A 7 -25.08 12.25 -5.33
N LYS A 8 -24.51 11.84 -4.19
CA LYS A 8 -23.32 12.50 -3.62
C LYS A 8 -22.12 12.28 -4.57
N PRO A 9 -21.23 13.27 -4.72
CA PRO A 9 -20.05 13.13 -5.56
C PRO A 9 -19.16 11.98 -5.09
N PHE A 10 -18.69 11.17 -6.03
CA PHE A 10 -17.93 9.94 -5.79
C PHE A 10 -16.54 10.19 -5.17
N PHE A 11 -15.95 11.38 -5.38
CA PHE A 11 -14.65 11.78 -4.83
C PHE A 11 -14.62 12.01 -3.30
N LYS A 12 -15.76 11.87 -2.62
CA LYS A 12 -15.86 11.89 -1.15
C LYS A 12 -15.78 10.50 -0.51
N ARG A 13 -15.53 9.45 -1.29
CA ARG A 13 -15.41 8.07 -0.82
C ARG A 13 -13.93 7.75 -0.57
N VAL A 14 -13.60 7.12 0.56
CA VAL A 14 -12.22 6.79 0.93
C VAL A 14 -11.54 5.90 -0.13
N TRP A 15 -12.27 4.92 -0.69
CA TRP A 15 -11.82 4.11 -1.83
C TRP A 15 -11.37 4.94 -3.05
N PHE A 16 -11.98 6.09 -3.32
CA PHE A 16 -11.54 6.96 -4.43
C PHE A 16 -10.13 7.52 -4.16
N TRP A 17 -9.79 7.80 -2.90
CA TRP A 17 -8.45 8.22 -2.50
C TRP A 17 -7.46 7.06 -2.46
N ILE A 18 -7.89 5.85 -2.09
CA ILE A 18 -7.06 4.63 -2.16
C ILE A 18 -6.68 4.34 -3.62
N VAL A 19 -7.64 4.36 -4.54
CA VAL A 19 -7.35 4.20 -5.99
C VAL A 19 -6.52 5.36 -6.51
N LEU A 20 -6.74 6.60 -6.06
CA LEU A 20 -5.93 7.74 -6.46
C LEU A 20 -4.47 7.59 -5.98
N VAL A 21 -4.23 7.13 -4.76
CA VAL A 21 -2.89 6.91 -4.20
C VAL A 21 -2.19 5.75 -4.92
N VAL A 22 -2.89 4.64 -5.19
CA VAL A 22 -2.35 3.53 -6.00
C VAL A 22 -2.01 3.99 -7.43
N VAL A 23 -2.84 4.81 -8.05
CA VAL A 23 -2.57 5.39 -9.38
C VAL A 23 -1.43 6.42 -9.35
N ILE A 24 -1.25 7.18 -8.26
CA ILE A 24 -0.13 8.13 -8.09
C ILE A 24 1.18 7.37 -7.81
N MET A 25 1.15 6.24 -7.12
CA MET A 25 2.33 5.40 -6.87
C MET A 25 2.76 4.64 -8.14
N ILE A 26 1.81 4.20 -8.98
CA ILE A 26 2.09 3.57 -10.28
C ILE A 26 2.43 4.63 -11.36
N GLY A 27 1.99 5.88 -11.22
CA GLY A 27 2.22 6.98 -12.17
C GLY A 27 3.21 8.07 -11.72
N GLY A 28 3.98 7.81 -10.67
CA GLY A 28 4.76 8.82 -9.93
C GLY A 28 6.13 9.17 -10.51
N SER A 29 6.22 9.56 -11.78
CA SER A 29 7.35 10.38 -12.28
C SER A 29 6.83 11.52 -13.13
N LEU A 30 6.14 12.47 -12.49
CA LEU A 30 5.82 13.77 -13.05
C LEU A 30 6.08 14.85 -12.00
N GLY A 31 7.36 15.24 -11.94
CA GLY A 31 7.81 16.63 -11.87
C GLY A 31 7.32 17.48 -10.69
N SER A 32 8.09 17.47 -9.61
CA SER A 32 8.26 18.67 -8.78
C SER A 32 9.56 19.34 -9.21
N GLU A 33 9.46 20.40 -10.00
CA GLU A 33 10.59 21.27 -10.30
C GLU A 33 10.28 22.67 -9.77
N GLU A 34 10.83 22.98 -8.59
CA GLU A 34 11.11 24.36 -8.22
C GLU A 34 12.37 24.79 -8.97
N THR A 35 12.21 25.64 -9.98
CA THR A 35 13.30 26.45 -10.52
C THR A 35 13.20 27.85 -9.95
N ALA A 36 14.11 28.15 -9.03
CA ALA A 36 14.65 29.49 -8.89
C ALA A 36 15.52 29.80 -10.11
N GLU A 37 15.28 30.93 -10.80
CA GLU A 37 16.37 31.74 -11.33
C GLU A 37 15.91 33.16 -11.66
N ASP A 38 16.89 34.04 -11.50
CA ASP A 38 16.90 35.48 -11.33
C ASP A 38 17.06 36.20 -12.68
N ALA A 39 16.55 37.44 -12.79
CA ALA A 39 17.03 38.47 -13.71
C ALA A 39 16.31 39.81 -13.46
N GLU A 40 16.97 40.68 -12.68
CA GLU A 40 17.43 42.04 -13.05
C GLU A 40 16.52 42.91 -13.97
N ASP A 41 16.26 44.20 -13.76
CA ASP A 41 16.92 45.26 -13.00
C ASP A 41 16.05 46.55 -13.08
N SER A 42 16.41 47.54 -12.23
CA SER A 42 16.25 48.99 -12.36
C SER A 42 15.25 49.74 -11.45
N THR A 43 15.83 50.33 -10.39
CA THR A 43 15.69 51.76 -9.92
C THR A 43 14.34 52.19 -9.29
N GLU A 44 14.22 52.91 -8.17
CA GLU A 44 15.06 53.85 -7.40
C GLU A 44 14.40 54.12 -6.01
N SER A 45 15.21 54.64 -5.06
CA SER A 45 15.02 55.08 -3.65
C SER A 45 13.61 55.42 -3.10
N GLU A 46 13.30 55.31 -1.79
CA GLU A 46 13.85 56.09 -0.65
C GLU A 46 13.50 55.47 0.74
N GLN A 47 14.24 55.92 1.78
CA GLN A 47 14.04 55.74 3.24
C GLN A 47 12.58 56.04 3.70
N VAL A 48 12.04 55.66 4.89
CA VAL A 48 12.45 56.01 6.27
C VAL A 48 11.59 55.25 7.31
N SER A 49 12.25 54.69 8.32
CA SER A 49 12.00 54.80 9.78
C SER A 49 10.66 55.34 10.36
N SER A 50 10.00 54.48 11.15
CA SER A 50 9.45 54.65 12.53
C SER A 50 8.30 55.63 12.89
N GLU A 51 7.49 55.12 13.84
CA GLU A 51 6.61 55.76 14.86
C GLU A 51 5.08 55.87 14.64
N GLU A 52 4.37 54.98 15.36
CA GLU A 52 3.42 55.22 16.49
C GLU A 52 2.03 55.89 16.30
N ILE A 53 1.21 55.68 17.36
CA ILE A 53 -0.19 56.09 17.64
C ILE A 53 -1.22 55.06 17.14
N GLY A 54 -2.12 54.47 17.95
CA GLY A 54 -2.61 54.79 19.29
C GLY A 54 -4.15 54.64 19.31
N ASP A 55 -4.71 54.20 20.45
CA ASP A 55 -6.14 54.10 20.82
C ASP A 55 -6.93 52.90 20.22
N SER A 56 -7.47 51.93 20.97
CA SER A 56 -8.30 51.91 22.20
C SER A 56 -9.74 52.41 22.01
N GLU A 57 -10.70 51.48 22.02
CA GLU A 57 -12.02 51.54 22.69
C GLU A 57 -12.69 50.16 22.48
N ALA A 58 -12.79 49.28 23.47
CA ALA A 58 -13.73 49.28 24.61
C ALA A 58 -15.21 49.31 24.18
N ASN A 59 -15.89 48.15 24.25
CA ASN A 59 -17.22 48.14 24.86
C ASN A 59 -17.49 46.82 25.59
N THR A 60 -17.99 47.01 26.80
CA THR A 60 -18.31 46.07 27.87
C THR A 60 -19.83 45.92 27.89
N GLU A 61 -20.36 44.70 27.99
CA GLU A 61 -21.58 44.48 28.78
C GLU A 61 -21.47 43.17 29.57
N GLU A 62 -21.63 43.36 30.87
CA GLU A 62 -21.69 42.45 32.00
C GLU A 62 -23.15 42.06 32.26
N SER A 63 -23.43 40.84 32.74
CA SER A 63 -24.32 40.65 33.91
C SER A 63 -24.42 39.18 34.34
N GLU A 64 -24.33 39.00 35.65
CA GLU A 64 -24.24 37.76 36.43
C GLU A 64 -25.61 37.16 36.86
N LYS A 65 -25.68 35.82 36.92
CA LYS A 65 -26.02 34.94 38.08
C LYS A 65 -27.34 35.12 38.89
N LYS A 66 -28.11 34.02 39.06
CA LYS A 66 -28.23 33.18 40.30
C LYS A 66 -29.64 32.56 40.57
N SER A 67 -29.63 31.38 41.23
CA SER A 67 -30.62 30.75 42.14
C SER A 67 -31.50 29.64 41.51
N ASN A 68 -31.82 28.47 42.10
CA ASN A 68 -31.64 27.76 43.40
C ASN A 68 -31.83 26.25 43.10
N ASP A 69 -31.01 25.30 43.55
CA ASP A 69 -31.12 24.47 44.77
C ASP A 69 -32.45 23.67 44.93
N GLU A 70 -32.37 22.34 44.78
CA GLU A 70 -33.23 21.38 45.50
C GLU A 70 -32.57 19.99 45.56
N GLU A 71 -32.47 19.50 46.79
CA GLU A 71 -31.94 18.20 47.22
C GLU A 71 -32.86 17.06 46.78
N GLU A 72 -32.31 15.96 46.27
CA GLU A 72 -32.92 14.65 46.49
C GLU A 72 -31.85 13.60 46.83
N ASN A 73 -32.01 13.10 48.05
CA ASN A 73 -31.28 12.01 48.67
C ASN A 73 -31.81 10.68 48.12
N VAL A 74 -30.97 9.94 47.39
CA VAL A 74 -31.11 8.49 47.28
C VAL A 74 -29.78 7.83 47.61
N ASN A 75 -29.65 7.52 48.90
CA ASN A 75 -28.87 6.38 49.33
C ASN A 75 -29.44 5.10 48.68
N ALA A 76 -28.75 4.59 47.68
CA ALA A 76 -28.88 3.22 47.19
C ALA A 76 -27.48 2.68 46.89
N SER A 77 -26.63 2.69 47.92
CA SER A 77 -25.50 1.76 48.04
C SER A 77 -26.08 0.38 48.35
N GLU A 78 -26.48 -0.36 47.33
CA GLU A 78 -26.78 -1.81 47.39
C GLU A 78 -26.93 -2.35 45.95
N GLN A 79 -25.85 -2.32 45.18
CA GLN A 79 -25.69 -3.24 44.04
C GLN A 79 -24.21 -3.44 43.69
N SER A 80 -23.44 -3.83 44.70
CA SER A 80 -22.22 -4.61 44.53
C SER A 80 -22.60 -6.04 44.89
N ASP A 81 -22.30 -6.97 43.97
CA ASP A 81 -22.47 -8.43 44.06
C ASP A 81 -23.74 -9.05 43.44
N GLU A 82 -23.95 -8.86 42.11
CA GLU A 82 -24.60 -9.87 41.23
C GLU A 82 -24.52 -9.52 39.72
N ALA A 83 -23.39 -9.02 39.22
CA ALA A 83 -23.16 -8.80 37.79
C ALA A 83 -22.29 -9.93 37.21
N GLU A 84 -22.81 -11.14 37.20
CA GLU A 84 -22.34 -12.14 36.24
C GLU A 84 -22.96 -11.84 34.86
N GLU A 85 -22.11 -11.34 33.97
CA GLU A 85 -22.10 -11.55 32.51
C GLU A 85 -23.42 -11.84 31.80
N SER A 86 -24.32 -10.87 31.67
CA SER A 86 -25.32 -10.90 30.60
C SER A 86 -24.95 -9.91 29.52
N MET A 87 -24.39 -10.39 28.41
CA MET A 87 -24.12 -9.59 27.20
C MET A 87 -25.35 -8.79 26.78
N THR A 88 -25.15 -7.54 26.37
CA THR A 88 -26.21 -6.73 25.75
C THR A 88 -26.63 -7.33 24.41
N THR A 89 -27.80 -6.95 23.88
CA THR A 89 -28.21 -7.38 22.54
C THR A 89 -27.25 -6.90 21.46
N SER A 90 -26.69 -5.69 21.61
CA SER A 90 -25.71 -5.13 20.67
C SER A 90 -24.43 -5.98 20.65
N GLN A 91 -23.89 -6.30 21.83
CA GLN A 91 -22.74 -7.19 21.98
C GLN A 91 -22.98 -8.59 21.39
N LYS A 92 -24.13 -9.21 21.64
CA LYS A 92 -24.47 -10.52 21.05
C LYS A 92 -24.51 -10.48 19.51
N ASN A 93 -25.08 -9.42 18.95
CA ASN A 93 -25.14 -9.25 17.50
C ASN A 93 -23.75 -8.98 16.92
N ALA A 94 -22.92 -8.20 17.61
CA ALA A 94 -21.55 -7.93 17.19
C ALA A 94 -20.69 -9.21 17.21
N VAL A 95 -20.82 -10.08 18.22
CA VAL A 95 -20.15 -11.40 18.25
C VAL A 95 -20.57 -12.25 17.04
N ALA A 96 -21.87 -12.40 16.81
CA ALA A 96 -22.37 -13.20 15.69
C ALA A 96 -21.92 -12.63 14.33
N GLU A 97 -21.86 -11.30 14.19
CA GLU A 97 -21.37 -10.66 12.97
C GLU A 97 -19.87 -10.86 12.77
N ALA A 98 -19.09 -10.82 13.85
CA ALA A 98 -17.66 -11.09 13.82
C ALA A 98 -17.36 -12.52 13.35
N GLU A 99 -18.12 -13.50 13.86
CA GLU A 99 -18.07 -14.90 13.39
C GLU A 99 -18.43 -15.02 11.91
N ASN A 100 -19.48 -14.33 11.45
CA ASN A 100 -19.86 -14.32 10.03
C ASN A 100 -18.74 -13.75 9.16
N TYR A 101 -18.09 -12.65 9.55
CA TYR A 101 -17.00 -12.09 8.77
C TYR A 101 -15.84 -13.08 8.60
N LEU A 102 -15.45 -13.74 9.69
CA LEU A 102 -14.37 -14.74 9.68
C LEU A 102 -14.72 -16.01 8.87
N GLU A 103 -16.00 -16.29 8.64
CA GLU A 103 -16.42 -17.39 7.73
C GLU A 103 -16.11 -17.07 6.25
N PHE A 104 -16.08 -15.79 5.87
CA PHE A 104 -15.94 -15.37 4.47
C PHE A 104 -14.57 -14.80 4.12
N SER A 105 -13.84 -14.25 5.09
CA SER A 105 -12.55 -13.60 4.83
C SER A 105 -11.68 -13.64 6.07
N ALA A 106 -10.36 -13.66 5.87
CA ALA A 106 -9.41 -13.56 6.95
C ALA A 106 -9.31 -12.12 7.45
N PHE A 107 -9.13 -11.95 8.76
CA PHE A 107 -8.94 -10.63 9.36
C PHE A 107 -7.85 -10.65 10.43
N SER A 108 -7.10 -9.55 10.53
CA SER A 108 -6.41 -9.27 11.78
C SER A 108 -7.42 -8.91 12.88
N LYS A 109 -6.98 -9.03 14.13
CA LYS A 109 -7.80 -8.62 15.28
C LYS A 109 -8.26 -7.17 15.16
N GLN A 110 -7.35 -6.27 14.77
CA GLN A 110 -7.67 -4.84 14.64
C GLN A 110 -8.56 -4.59 13.42
N GLY A 111 -8.26 -5.22 12.29
CA GLY A 111 -9.06 -5.11 11.07
C GLY A 111 -10.50 -5.56 11.29
N LEU A 112 -10.74 -6.64 12.04
CA LEU A 112 -12.08 -7.09 12.38
C LEU A 112 -12.82 -6.10 13.29
N ILE A 113 -12.13 -5.51 14.27
CA ILE A 113 -12.71 -4.45 15.12
C ILE A 113 -13.11 -3.24 14.27
N ASP A 114 -12.21 -2.79 13.39
CA ASP A 114 -12.43 -1.63 12.53
C ASP A 114 -13.56 -1.90 11.53
N GLN A 115 -13.66 -3.12 10.99
CA GLN A 115 -14.75 -3.53 10.11
C GLN A 115 -16.11 -3.54 10.84
N LEU A 116 -16.15 -4.01 12.08
CA LEU A 116 -17.36 -4.03 12.89
C LEU A 116 -17.81 -2.62 13.31
N SER A 117 -16.86 -1.74 13.66
CA SER A 117 -17.17 -0.39 14.16
C SER A 117 -17.34 0.66 13.05
N SER A 118 -16.83 0.39 11.85
CA SER A 118 -16.92 1.29 10.71
C SER A 118 -18.37 1.57 10.31
N ASP A 119 -18.68 2.86 10.08
CA ASP A 119 -19.94 3.33 9.50
C ASP A 119 -20.27 2.69 8.13
N TYR A 120 -19.25 2.17 7.44
CA TYR A 120 -19.39 1.49 6.14
C TYR A 120 -19.42 -0.03 6.25
N GLY A 121 -19.02 -0.58 7.40
CA GLY A 121 -19.15 -1.99 7.75
C GLY A 121 -20.44 -2.22 8.53
N SER A 122 -20.32 -2.67 9.77
CA SER A 122 -21.49 -3.00 10.60
C SER A 122 -21.96 -1.86 11.51
N GLY A 123 -21.12 -0.85 11.76
CA GLY A 123 -21.48 0.36 12.51
C GLY A 123 -21.82 0.13 13.98
N TYR A 124 -21.24 -0.90 14.61
CA TYR A 124 -21.36 -1.10 16.06
C TYR A 124 -20.57 -0.02 16.83
N PRO A 125 -20.98 0.33 18.06
CA PRO A 125 -20.11 1.10 18.96
C PRO A 125 -18.74 0.42 19.09
N GLN A 126 -17.67 1.20 19.15
CA GLN A 126 -16.30 0.69 19.24
C GLN A 126 -16.15 -0.29 20.42
N GLU A 127 -16.75 0.04 21.57
CA GLU A 127 -16.73 -0.82 22.75
C GLU A 127 -17.42 -2.17 22.53
N ASP A 128 -18.47 -2.23 21.70
CA ASP A 128 -19.18 -3.47 21.39
C ASP A 128 -18.41 -4.32 20.38
N ALA A 129 -17.70 -3.69 19.44
CA ALA A 129 -16.81 -4.36 18.49
C ALA A 129 -15.59 -4.99 19.20
N GLU A 130 -14.92 -4.21 20.06
CA GLU A 130 -13.82 -4.70 20.89
C GLU A 130 -14.27 -5.83 21.81
N PHE A 131 -15.45 -5.66 22.43
CA PHE A 131 -16.07 -6.72 23.22
C PHE A 131 -16.28 -7.96 22.36
N ALA A 132 -16.92 -7.84 21.20
CA ALA A 132 -17.23 -8.97 20.33
C ALA A 132 -15.98 -9.77 19.97
N VAL A 133 -14.94 -9.10 19.47
CA VAL A 133 -13.68 -9.75 19.08
C VAL A 133 -12.96 -10.38 20.27
N SER A 134 -13.10 -9.82 21.48
CA SER A 134 -12.53 -10.42 22.71
C SER A 134 -13.20 -11.72 23.14
N GLN A 135 -14.43 -11.98 22.70
CA GLN A 135 -15.17 -13.20 23.04
C GLN A 135 -14.89 -14.37 22.08
N LEU A 136 -14.19 -14.10 20.97
CA LEU A 136 -13.89 -15.11 19.97
C LEU A 136 -12.66 -15.95 20.38
N GLU A 137 -12.76 -17.26 20.18
CA GLU A 137 -11.63 -18.17 20.24
C GLU A 137 -11.03 -18.33 18.83
N VAL A 138 -10.22 -17.36 18.41
CA VAL A 138 -9.61 -17.30 17.07
C VAL A 138 -8.11 -17.45 17.16
N ASP A 139 -7.53 -18.26 16.29
CA ASP A 139 -6.09 -18.29 16.05
C ASP A 139 -5.72 -17.17 15.08
N TRP A 140 -5.22 -16.06 15.63
CA TRP A 140 -4.85 -14.89 14.84
C TRP A 140 -3.60 -15.10 13.97
N ASN A 141 -2.79 -16.13 14.27
CA ASN A 141 -1.68 -16.50 13.40
C ASN A 141 -2.21 -17.25 12.17
N GLU A 142 -3.19 -18.15 12.35
CA GLU A 142 -3.87 -18.82 11.23
C GLU A 142 -4.55 -17.78 10.31
N GLN A 143 -5.23 -16.79 10.88
CA GLN A 143 -5.82 -15.70 10.10
C GLN A 143 -4.80 -14.91 9.26
N ALA A 144 -3.57 -14.74 9.77
CA ALA A 144 -2.51 -14.09 9.00
C ALA A 144 -2.07 -14.96 7.82
N VAL A 145 -1.99 -16.29 8.00
CA VAL A 145 -1.70 -17.24 6.92
C VAL A 145 -2.80 -17.21 5.86
N ASP A 146 -4.07 -17.33 6.25
CA ASP A 146 -5.22 -17.31 5.33
C ASP A 146 -5.28 -16.00 4.52
N SER A 147 -4.97 -14.87 5.17
CA SER A 147 -4.88 -13.56 4.51
C SER A 147 -3.73 -13.53 3.51
N ALA A 148 -2.55 -14.01 3.91
CA ALA A 148 -1.37 -14.06 3.04
C ALA A 148 -1.58 -14.93 1.80
N GLU A 149 -2.19 -16.11 1.97
CA GLU A 149 -2.59 -16.99 0.85
C GLU A 149 -3.61 -16.31 -0.07
N SER A 150 -4.60 -15.62 0.50
CA SER A 150 -5.60 -14.88 -0.30
C SER A 150 -4.97 -13.79 -1.17
N TYR A 151 -3.95 -13.08 -0.67
CA TYR A 151 -3.20 -12.11 -1.46
C TYR A 151 -2.42 -12.79 -2.60
N LEU A 152 -1.75 -13.90 -2.29
CA LEU A 152 -0.95 -14.66 -3.25
C LEU A 152 -1.80 -15.33 -4.35
N ASP A 153 -3.05 -15.69 -4.05
CA ASP A 153 -4.02 -16.17 -5.04
C ASP A 153 -4.46 -15.08 -6.02
N MET A 154 -4.34 -13.81 -5.65
CA MET A 154 -4.77 -12.67 -6.48
C MET A 154 -3.62 -12.05 -7.28
N SER A 155 -2.43 -11.95 -6.68
CA SER A 155 -1.27 -11.27 -7.26
C SER A 155 0.03 -11.87 -6.73
N ALA A 156 1.10 -11.73 -7.52
CA ALA A 156 2.46 -12.04 -7.07
C ALA A 156 2.94 -11.03 -6.03
N PHE A 157 3.63 -11.52 -5.00
CA PHE A 157 4.31 -10.69 -4.00
C PHE A 157 5.71 -11.21 -3.73
N SER A 158 6.64 -10.29 -3.45
CA SER A 158 7.85 -10.63 -2.71
C SER A 158 7.53 -10.92 -1.26
N GLU A 159 8.43 -11.64 -0.57
CA GLU A 159 8.29 -11.91 0.87
C GLU A 159 8.10 -10.61 1.67
N GLN A 160 8.96 -9.62 1.40
CA GLN A 160 8.91 -8.32 2.05
C GLN A 160 7.63 -7.54 1.69
N GLY A 161 7.22 -7.56 0.42
CA GLY A 161 6.01 -6.90 -0.04
C GLY A 161 4.76 -7.47 0.63
N LEU A 162 4.65 -8.80 0.71
CA LEU A 162 3.53 -9.46 1.36
C LEU A 162 3.50 -9.15 2.86
N LYS A 163 4.66 -9.22 3.53
CA LYS A 163 4.76 -8.87 4.94
C LYS A 163 4.36 -7.41 5.21
N GLN A 164 4.78 -6.49 4.35
CA GLN A 164 4.39 -5.09 4.44
C GLN A 164 2.88 -4.91 4.23
N GLN A 165 2.29 -5.62 3.27
CA GLN A 165 0.85 -5.59 3.03
C GLN A 165 0.06 -6.02 4.28
N LEU A 166 0.44 -7.15 4.89
CA LEU A 166 -0.19 -7.70 6.09
C LEU A 166 -0.08 -6.76 7.30
N THR A 167 1.04 -6.06 7.45
CA THR A 167 1.30 -5.20 8.61
C THR A 167 0.81 -3.77 8.44
N SER A 168 0.59 -3.32 7.19
CA SER A 168 0.27 -1.93 6.91
C SER A 168 -1.05 -1.48 7.52
N GLU A 169 -1.10 -0.23 7.99
CA GLU A 169 -2.32 0.39 8.53
C GLU A 169 -3.43 0.54 7.50
N ALA A 170 -3.06 0.69 6.22
CA ALA A 170 -4.01 0.76 5.11
C ALA A 170 -4.36 -0.62 4.52
N GLY A 171 -3.64 -1.67 4.93
CA GLY A 171 -3.87 -3.06 4.55
C GLY A 171 -4.59 -3.80 5.68
N GLU A 172 -3.93 -4.79 6.27
CA GLU A 172 -4.58 -5.73 7.19
C GLU A 172 -4.34 -5.46 8.68
N GLN A 173 -3.35 -4.65 9.05
CA GLN A 173 -3.03 -4.33 10.46
C GLN A 173 -2.70 -5.57 11.35
N PHE A 174 -2.15 -6.65 10.77
CA PHE A 174 -1.56 -7.73 11.57
C PHE A 174 -0.35 -7.23 12.35
N THR A 175 -0.04 -7.86 13.49
CA THR A 175 1.23 -7.57 14.17
C THR A 175 2.41 -8.08 13.35
N GLU A 176 3.59 -7.50 13.59
CA GLU A 176 4.83 -7.91 12.94
C GLU A 176 5.10 -9.42 13.12
N GLU A 177 4.80 -9.95 14.30
CA GLU A 177 4.98 -11.37 14.63
C GLU A 177 3.98 -12.27 13.90
N GLN A 178 2.73 -11.82 13.71
CA GLN A 178 1.70 -12.56 12.98
C GLN A 178 2.01 -12.60 11.49
N ALA A 179 2.41 -11.46 10.91
CA ALA A 179 2.83 -11.38 9.53
C ALA A 179 4.08 -12.23 9.29
N GLN A 180 5.08 -12.17 10.19
CA GLN A 180 6.26 -13.04 10.09
C GLN A 180 5.87 -14.51 10.20
N TYR A 181 4.99 -14.88 11.12
CA TYR A 181 4.50 -16.25 11.23
C TYR A 181 3.85 -16.72 9.92
N ALA A 182 3.03 -15.87 9.30
CA ALA A 182 2.42 -16.18 8.00
C ALA A 182 3.47 -16.41 6.92
N ILE A 183 4.47 -15.53 6.82
CA ILE A 183 5.61 -15.69 5.91
C ILE A 183 6.36 -17.01 6.17
N ASP A 184 6.60 -17.36 7.43
CA ASP A 184 7.33 -18.59 7.79
C ASP A 184 6.55 -19.87 7.41
N GLN A 185 5.22 -19.80 7.28
CA GLN A 185 4.41 -20.92 6.77
C GLN A 185 4.46 -21.02 5.23
N LEU A 186 4.87 -19.96 4.55
CA LEU A 186 4.89 -19.89 3.09
C LEU A 186 6.30 -20.20 2.57
N ASP A 187 6.41 -21.13 1.62
CA ASP A 187 7.70 -21.57 1.07
C ASP A 187 8.30 -20.55 0.08
N PHE A 188 8.72 -19.39 0.58
CA PHE A 188 9.42 -18.36 -0.21
C PHE A 188 10.83 -18.79 -0.65
N GLY A 189 11.33 -19.95 -0.22
CA GLY A 189 12.65 -20.46 -0.60
C GLY A 189 13.76 -20.15 0.40
N ASN A 190 13.43 -19.62 1.58
CA ASN A 190 14.38 -19.38 2.65
C ASN A 190 14.70 -20.68 3.42
N ASN A 191 15.23 -21.70 2.71
CA ASN A 191 15.79 -22.89 3.33
C ASN A 191 17.23 -22.62 3.80
N GLY A 192 17.35 -21.61 4.66
CA GLY A 192 18.53 -21.30 5.44
C GLY A 192 18.59 -22.03 6.78
N GLU A 193 17.80 -23.08 7.04
CA GLU A 193 17.96 -23.93 8.24
C GLU A 193 17.11 -25.23 8.16
N SER A 194 17.49 -26.16 7.28
CA SER A 194 17.18 -27.58 7.47
C SER A 194 18.43 -28.42 7.18
N GLU A 195 19.44 -28.25 8.04
CA GLU A 195 20.40 -29.34 8.22
C GLU A 195 19.62 -30.54 8.78
N ASN A 196 19.63 -31.63 8.00
CA ASN A 196 19.22 -32.99 8.36
C ASN A 196 17.86 -33.50 7.82
N ALA A 197 17.68 -33.42 6.50
CA ALA A 197 16.97 -34.46 5.75
C ALA A 197 17.98 -35.31 4.96
N SER A 198 18.58 -36.25 5.67
CA SER A 198 19.43 -37.29 5.09
C SER A 198 18.66 -38.17 4.10
N SER A 199 19.12 -38.12 2.85
CA SER A 199 19.22 -39.23 1.88
C SER A 199 17.94 -39.92 1.41
N GLY A 200 17.64 -39.77 0.12
CA GLY A 200 17.04 -40.86 -0.65
C GLY A 200 16.23 -40.43 -1.88
N ASP A 201 16.92 -40.09 -2.97
CA ASP A 201 16.75 -40.71 -4.31
C ASP A 201 17.05 -39.70 -5.42
N SER A 202 18.15 -39.94 -6.13
CA SER A 202 18.54 -39.19 -7.31
C SER A 202 17.84 -39.80 -8.52
N ASN A 203 16.70 -39.25 -8.95
CA ASN A 203 16.25 -39.37 -10.34
C ASN A 203 15.11 -38.39 -10.70
N GLY A 204 15.43 -37.22 -11.24
CA GLY A 204 14.44 -36.30 -11.82
C GLY A 204 14.87 -34.85 -11.82
N SER A 205 15.55 -34.42 -12.87
CA SER A 205 15.88 -33.02 -13.17
C SER A 205 14.61 -32.19 -13.36
N GLY A 206 14.35 -31.30 -12.41
CA GLY A 206 13.27 -30.32 -12.40
C GLY A 206 13.22 -29.75 -10.99
N GLU A 207 14.20 -28.90 -10.63
CA GLU A 207 14.13 -28.15 -9.38
C GLU A 207 12.81 -27.37 -9.40
N SER A 208 11.90 -27.73 -8.50
CA SER A 208 10.64 -27.00 -8.32
C SER A 208 10.99 -25.61 -7.82
N MET A 209 10.59 -24.57 -8.56
CA MET A 209 10.80 -23.18 -8.17
C MET A 209 10.23 -22.90 -6.78
N SER A 210 10.92 -22.05 -6.00
CA SER A 210 10.36 -21.49 -4.75
C SER A 210 9.17 -20.58 -5.05
N MET A 211 8.39 -20.21 -4.02
CA MET A 211 7.31 -19.24 -4.19
C MET A 211 7.86 -17.88 -4.63
N SER A 212 8.97 -17.42 -4.03
CA SER A 212 9.63 -16.16 -4.43
C SER A 212 10.00 -16.15 -5.92
N GLN A 213 10.56 -17.24 -6.43
CA GLN A 213 10.91 -17.37 -7.84
C GLN A 213 9.70 -17.38 -8.77
N LYS A 214 8.62 -18.10 -8.41
CA LYS A 214 7.38 -18.12 -9.20
C LYS A 214 6.77 -16.72 -9.25
N ASN A 215 6.64 -16.08 -8.10
CA ASN A 215 6.07 -14.74 -7.98
C ASN A 215 6.91 -13.72 -8.76
N ALA A 216 8.24 -13.80 -8.68
CA ALA A 216 9.12 -12.92 -9.45
C ALA A 216 8.95 -13.11 -10.97
N VAL A 217 8.72 -14.33 -11.46
CA VAL A 217 8.42 -14.58 -12.89
C VAL A 217 7.09 -13.94 -13.29
N GLU A 218 6.03 -14.16 -12.51
CA GLU A 218 4.71 -13.59 -12.77
C GLU A 218 4.74 -12.05 -12.74
N GLU A 219 5.44 -11.45 -11.78
CA GLU A 219 5.60 -10.00 -11.68
C GLU A 219 6.42 -9.44 -12.86
N ALA A 220 7.46 -10.15 -13.30
CA ALA A 220 8.26 -9.77 -14.45
C ALA A 220 7.44 -9.76 -15.74
N GLU A 221 6.57 -10.75 -15.93
CA GLU A 221 5.63 -10.81 -17.06
C GLU A 221 4.63 -9.65 -17.02
N SER A 222 4.08 -9.37 -15.83
CA SER A 222 3.18 -8.23 -15.59
C SER A 222 3.84 -6.90 -15.98
N TYR A 223 5.07 -6.64 -15.53
CA TYR A 223 5.78 -5.41 -15.90
C TYR A 223 5.97 -5.27 -17.41
N LEU A 224 6.31 -6.36 -18.11
CA LEU A 224 6.49 -6.36 -19.56
C LEU A 224 5.18 -6.18 -20.36
N GLU A 225 4.03 -6.41 -19.73
CA GLU A 225 2.71 -6.10 -20.32
C GLU A 225 2.46 -4.59 -20.37
N PHE A 226 2.90 -3.85 -19.35
CA PHE A 226 2.60 -2.42 -19.20
C PHE A 226 3.72 -1.49 -19.66
N SER A 227 4.96 -1.94 -19.67
CA SER A 227 6.11 -1.08 -19.98
C SER A 227 7.24 -1.86 -20.64
N ALA A 228 8.07 -1.14 -21.39
CA ALA A 228 9.25 -1.70 -22.02
C ALA A 228 10.43 -1.65 -21.05
N PHE A 229 11.18 -2.74 -20.96
CA PHE A 229 12.35 -2.83 -20.09
C PHE A 229 13.55 -3.42 -20.82
N SER A 230 14.74 -2.94 -20.46
CA SER A 230 15.95 -3.71 -20.69
C SER A 230 16.00 -4.89 -19.74
N LYS A 231 16.81 -5.90 -20.07
CA LYS A 231 17.00 -7.07 -19.20
C LYS A 231 17.46 -6.66 -17.79
N GLN A 232 18.45 -5.78 -17.70
CA GLN A 232 18.97 -5.30 -16.42
C GLN A 232 17.94 -4.41 -15.71
N GLY A 233 17.27 -3.52 -16.45
CA GLY A 233 16.24 -2.65 -15.87
C GLY A 233 15.08 -3.44 -15.26
N LEU A 234 14.66 -4.55 -15.86
CA LEU A 234 13.63 -5.42 -15.28
C LEU A 234 14.11 -6.13 -14.02
N ILE A 235 15.37 -6.58 -13.99
CA ILE A 235 15.97 -7.18 -12.79
C ILE A 235 16.01 -6.14 -11.66
N ASP A 236 16.49 -4.93 -11.94
CA ASP A 236 16.59 -3.85 -10.96
C ASP A 236 15.20 -3.42 -10.46
N GLN A 237 14.20 -3.39 -11.35
CA GLN A 237 12.82 -3.10 -10.99
C GLN A 237 12.26 -4.16 -10.03
N LEU A 238 12.52 -5.44 -10.28
CA LEU A 238 12.07 -6.53 -9.41
C LEU A 238 12.81 -6.54 -8.07
N SER A 239 14.11 -6.25 -8.04
CA SER A 239 14.92 -6.39 -6.83
C SER A 239 15.00 -5.14 -5.95
N SER A 240 14.68 -3.97 -6.49
CA SER A 240 14.75 -2.73 -5.72
C SER A 240 13.63 -2.60 -4.69
N ASP A 241 13.95 -2.00 -3.53
CA ASP A 241 12.97 -1.68 -2.48
C ASP A 241 11.85 -0.73 -2.97
N ALA A 242 12.17 0.12 -3.95
CA ALA A 242 11.20 1.04 -4.57
C ALA A 242 10.36 0.36 -5.65
N GLY A 243 10.77 -0.82 -6.11
CA GLY A 243 10.04 -1.68 -7.04
C GLY A 243 9.36 -2.82 -6.29
N SER A 244 9.65 -4.06 -6.66
CA SER A 244 8.97 -5.23 -6.07
C SER A 244 9.68 -5.83 -4.85
N GLY A 245 10.95 -5.51 -4.62
CA GLY A 245 11.71 -5.98 -3.44
C GLY A 245 11.98 -7.49 -3.39
N TYR A 246 12.11 -8.17 -4.53
CA TYR A 246 12.55 -9.57 -4.55
C TYR A 246 14.05 -9.70 -4.22
N PRO A 247 14.50 -10.83 -3.64
CA PRO A 247 15.92 -11.14 -3.60
C PRO A 247 16.55 -11.04 -4.99
N GLN A 248 17.73 -10.44 -5.08
CA GLN A 248 18.43 -10.22 -6.36
C GLN A 248 18.55 -11.51 -7.18
N GLU A 249 18.83 -12.64 -6.52
CA GLU A 249 18.97 -13.95 -7.17
C GLU A 249 17.66 -14.47 -7.77
N ASP A 250 16.52 -14.19 -7.12
CA ASP A 250 15.20 -14.57 -7.62
C ASP A 250 14.74 -13.66 -8.76
N ALA A 251 15.04 -12.36 -8.70
CA ALA A 251 14.82 -11.44 -9.80
C ALA A 251 15.64 -11.84 -11.05
N GLU A 252 16.92 -12.17 -10.87
CA GLU A 252 17.78 -12.67 -11.94
C GLU A 252 17.27 -14.01 -12.49
N PHE A 253 16.88 -14.93 -11.62
CA PHE A 253 16.27 -16.18 -12.02
C PHE A 253 15.03 -15.94 -12.88
N ALA A 254 14.10 -15.11 -12.41
CA ALA A 254 12.85 -14.82 -13.07
C ALA A 254 13.06 -14.30 -14.50
N VAL A 255 13.85 -13.24 -14.64
CA VAL A 255 14.12 -12.63 -15.95
C VAL A 255 14.86 -13.58 -16.90
N ASN A 256 15.63 -14.54 -16.38
CA ASN A 256 16.29 -15.57 -17.19
C ASN A 256 15.34 -16.69 -17.64
N GLN A 257 14.19 -16.89 -16.99
CA GLN A 257 13.18 -17.87 -17.43
C GLN A 257 12.32 -17.35 -18.59
N LEU A 258 12.25 -16.02 -18.77
CA LEU A 258 11.39 -15.43 -19.79
C LEU A 258 11.99 -15.57 -21.20
N ASP A 259 11.13 -15.92 -22.16
CA ASP A 259 11.46 -15.90 -23.60
C ASP A 259 11.16 -14.51 -24.18
N VAL A 260 12.03 -13.54 -23.89
CA VAL A 260 11.86 -12.14 -24.29
C VAL A 260 12.85 -11.76 -25.37
N ASP A 261 12.34 -11.18 -26.46
CA ASP A 261 13.17 -10.48 -27.44
C ASP A 261 13.54 -9.08 -26.90
N TRP A 262 14.72 -8.98 -26.31
CA TRP A 262 15.23 -7.73 -25.75
C TRP A 262 15.52 -6.65 -26.80
N LYS A 263 15.67 -7.01 -28.08
CA LYS A 263 15.77 -6.02 -29.16
C LYS A 263 14.40 -5.41 -29.45
N GLU A 264 13.36 -6.23 -29.44
CA GLU A 264 11.97 -5.75 -29.57
C GLU A 264 11.57 -4.85 -28.39
N GLN A 265 11.96 -5.20 -27.16
CA GLN A 265 11.72 -4.31 -26.01
C GLN A 265 12.42 -2.96 -26.17
N ALA A 266 13.63 -2.92 -26.73
CA ALA A 266 14.31 -1.65 -27.03
C ALA A 266 13.58 -0.82 -28.09
N VAL A 267 12.97 -1.47 -29.11
CA VAL A 267 12.15 -0.79 -30.13
C VAL A 267 10.93 -0.15 -29.48
N LYS A 268 10.17 -0.91 -28.66
CA LYS A 268 9.00 -0.39 -27.94
C LYS A 268 9.35 0.82 -27.08
N ASP A 269 10.47 0.75 -26.35
CA ASP A 269 10.90 1.86 -25.51
C ASP A 269 11.32 3.10 -26.33
N ALA A 270 11.97 2.88 -27.47
CA ALA A 270 12.29 3.95 -28.42
C ALA A 270 11.02 4.63 -28.97
N GLU A 271 10.00 3.86 -29.31
CA GLU A 271 8.69 4.37 -29.75
C GLU A 271 8.03 5.21 -28.64
N ASN A 272 7.95 4.69 -27.41
CA ASN A 272 7.39 5.40 -26.25
C ASN A 272 8.06 6.76 -26.01
N TYR A 273 9.39 6.81 -26.11
CA TYR A 273 10.14 8.05 -26.00
C TYR A 273 9.77 9.04 -27.10
N LEU A 274 9.66 8.57 -28.34
CA LEU A 274 9.35 9.40 -29.51
C LEU A 274 7.89 9.88 -29.54
N GLU A 275 6.98 9.20 -28.86
CA GLU A 275 5.61 9.69 -28.65
C GLU A 275 5.57 10.96 -27.80
N THR A 276 6.48 11.07 -26.82
CA THR A 276 6.45 12.16 -25.84
C THR A 276 7.42 13.29 -26.21
N MET A 277 8.55 12.98 -26.84
CA MET A 277 9.61 13.95 -27.11
C MET A 277 10.39 13.64 -28.38
N SER A 278 11.01 14.68 -28.96
CA SER A 278 11.83 14.53 -30.15
C SER A 278 13.29 14.24 -29.80
N PHE A 279 13.88 13.26 -30.47
CA PHE A 279 15.29 12.91 -30.33
C PHE A 279 16.05 13.00 -31.66
N SER A 280 17.35 13.28 -31.58
CA SER A 280 18.29 12.88 -32.64
C SER A 280 18.69 11.42 -32.46
N ARG A 281 19.16 10.79 -33.54
CA ARG A 281 19.68 9.41 -33.52
C ARG A 281 20.63 9.15 -32.35
N ASP A 282 21.69 9.95 -32.23
CA ASP A 282 22.71 9.77 -31.18
C ASP A 282 22.16 9.98 -29.77
N ARG A 283 21.20 10.90 -29.59
CA ARG A 283 20.60 11.14 -28.28
C ARG A 283 19.64 10.03 -27.88
N LEU A 284 18.83 9.51 -28.80
CA LEU A 284 17.94 8.39 -28.48
C LEU A 284 18.74 7.13 -28.15
N ILE A 285 19.79 6.88 -28.92
CA ILE A 285 20.75 5.82 -28.61
C ILE A 285 21.30 5.98 -27.18
N GLN A 286 21.76 7.18 -26.82
CA GLN A 286 22.31 7.46 -25.50
C GLN A 286 21.26 7.26 -24.41
N GLN A 287 20.04 7.73 -24.64
CA GLN A 287 18.92 7.59 -23.70
C GLN A 287 18.64 6.12 -23.41
N LEU A 288 18.44 5.32 -24.46
CA LEU A 288 18.14 3.89 -24.35
C LEU A 288 19.29 3.11 -23.70
N SER A 289 20.55 3.47 -23.97
CA SER A 289 21.70 2.70 -23.49
C SER A 289 22.33 3.18 -22.18
N SER A 290 21.80 4.25 -21.58
CA SER A 290 22.36 4.80 -20.34
C SER A 290 21.74 4.16 -19.11
N ASP A 291 22.53 4.00 -18.05
CA ASP A 291 22.07 3.45 -16.76
C ASP A 291 21.00 4.34 -16.11
N SER A 292 21.09 5.66 -16.31
CA SER A 292 20.07 6.62 -15.86
C SER A 292 18.89 6.76 -16.82
N GLY A 293 18.94 6.06 -17.96
CA GLY A 293 17.85 5.93 -18.92
C GLY A 293 17.29 4.52 -18.87
N SER A 294 17.27 3.82 -20.00
CA SER A 294 16.60 2.51 -20.09
C SER A 294 17.51 1.30 -19.87
N GLY A 295 18.84 1.50 -19.83
CA GLY A 295 19.80 0.43 -19.55
C GLY A 295 19.96 -0.66 -20.62
N PHE A 296 19.51 -0.44 -21.86
CA PHE A 296 19.75 -1.40 -22.95
C PHE A 296 21.24 -1.49 -23.30
N THR A 297 21.66 -2.64 -23.83
CA THR A 297 23.00 -2.70 -24.43
C THR A 297 23.09 -1.72 -25.61
N ARG A 298 24.30 -1.21 -25.87
CA ARG A 298 24.54 -0.30 -26.99
C ARG A 298 24.05 -0.87 -28.33
N GLU A 299 24.18 -2.17 -28.55
CA GLU A 299 23.71 -2.86 -29.76
C GLU A 299 22.17 -2.86 -29.86
N GLN A 300 21.46 -3.16 -28.76
CA GLN A 300 19.99 -3.11 -28.72
C GLN A 300 19.47 -1.69 -28.98
N ALA A 301 20.11 -0.68 -28.38
CA ALA A 301 19.77 0.71 -28.63
C ALA A 301 19.97 1.11 -30.10
N GLU A 302 21.10 0.73 -30.74
CA GLU A 302 21.31 0.99 -32.18
C GLU A 302 20.26 0.32 -33.05
N TYR A 303 19.95 -0.94 -32.73
CA TYR A 303 18.92 -1.69 -33.42
C TYR A 303 17.58 -0.96 -33.34
N ALA A 304 17.14 -0.61 -32.13
CA ALA A 304 15.89 0.10 -31.90
C ALA A 304 15.80 1.42 -32.66
N VAL A 305 16.84 2.25 -32.58
CA VAL A 305 16.87 3.56 -33.26
C VAL A 305 16.82 3.41 -34.79
N ASN A 306 17.42 2.37 -35.36
CA ASN A 306 17.29 2.08 -36.78
C ASN A 306 15.85 1.67 -37.17
N GLU A 307 15.21 0.81 -36.38
CA GLU A 307 13.85 0.32 -36.66
C GLU A 307 12.81 1.46 -36.59
N VAL A 308 12.96 2.41 -35.66
CA VAL A 308 12.09 3.61 -35.58
C VAL A 308 12.43 4.69 -36.62
N GLY A 309 13.40 4.44 -37.51
CA GLY A 309 13.66 5.26 -38.69
C GLY A 309 14.58 6.48 -38.49
N LEU A 310 15.43 6.49 -37.44
CA LEU A 310 16.41 7.54 -37.16
C LEU A 310 17.84 7.15 -37.53
#